data_AF-A0A6A6NNB7-F1
#
_entry.id   AF-A0A6A6NNB7-F1
#
_cell.length_a   1.000
_cell.length_b   1.000
_cell.length_c   1.000
_cell.angle_alpha   90.00
_cell.angle_beta   90.00
_cell.angle_gamma   90.00
#
_symmetry.space_group_name_H-M   'P 1'
#
loop_
_entity.id
_entity.type
_entity.pdbx_description
1 polymer ?
#
loop_
_entity_poly.entity_id
_entity_poly.type
_entity_poly.pdbx_seq_one_letter_code
_entity_poly.pdbx_strand_id
1 'polypeptide(L)'
;MANLHVHVLSPDRVSDALKSRKHYNSFSTPFFVPLADLPLAADDERRWPGKHGWLKAEMRCWRCGKKMEDGWRKMKGHLEEEFEEWKKV
;
A
#
# COMPACT_ATOMS: atom_id res chain seq x y z
N MET A 1 -2.60 -1.32 -17.73
CA MET A 1 -3.84 -2.12 -17.72
C MET A 1 -4.99 -1.18 -18.05
N ALA A 2 -5.76 -1.45 -19.12
CA ALA A 2 -6.93 -0.65 -19.49
C ALA A 2 -8.25 -1.29 -19.06
N ASN A 3 -8.25 -2.61 -18.81
CA ASN A 3 -9.42 -3.34 -18.30
C ASN A 3 -9.59 -3.12 -16.79
N LEU A 4 -10.85 -3.08 -16.36
CA LEU A 4 -11.21 -3.09 -14.95
C LEU A 4 -10.68 -4.37 -14.29
N HIS A 5 -10.06 -4.22 -13.12
CA HIS A 5 -9.56 -5.34 -12.32
C HIS A 5 -9.70 -4.99 -10.84
N VAL A 6 -9.97 -6.02 -10.03
CA VAL A 6 -10.04 -5.91 -8.57
C VAL A 6 -8.86 -6.69 -8.00
N HIS A 7 -8.15 -6.08 -7.07
CA HIS A 7 -7.05 -6.74 -6.37
C HIS A 7 -7.58 -7.46 -5.13
N VAL A 8 -7.32 -8.76 -5.05
CA VAL A 8 -7.48 -9.56 -3.82
C VAL A 8 -6.08 -9.97 -3.40
N LEU A 9 -5.62 -9.44 -2.28
CA LEU A 9 -4.28 -9.70 -1.74
C LEU A 9 -4.33 -9.76 -0.22
N SER A 10 -3.38 -10.50 0.36
CA SER A 10 -3.10 -10.48 1.79
C SER A 10 -2.43 -9.15 2.20
N PRO A 11 -2.53 -8.74 3.48
CA PRO A 11 -2.04 -7.44 3.93
C PRO A 11 -0.51 -7.38 4.10
N ASP A 12 0.17 -8.52 4.14
CA ASP A 12 1.59 -8.65 4.50
C ASP A 12 2.54 -7.85 3.60
N ARG A 13 2.22 -7.75 2.30
CA ARG A 13 3.05 -7.07 1.29
C ARG A 13 4.47 -7.64 1.23
N VAL A 14 4.62 -8.95 1.42
CA VAL A 14 5.88 -9.68 1.25
C VAL A 14 5.85 -10.39 -0.11
N SER A 15 6.65 -9.89 -1.05
CA SER A 15 6.78 -10.49 -2.38
C SER A 15 8.05 -10.00 -3.08
N ASP A 16 8.71 -10.88 -3.83
CA ASP A 16 9.86 -10.49 -4.68
C ASP A 16 9.49 -9.58 -5.84
N ALA A 17 8.20 -9.54 -6.22
CA ALA A 17 7.67 -8.60 -7.20
C ALA A 17 7.44 -7.19 -6.62
N LEU A 18 7.44 -7.04 -5.30
CA LEU A 18 7.36 -5.76 -4.64
C LEU A 18 8.76 -5.13 -4.61
N LYS A 19 9.03 -4.24 -5.58
CA LYS A 19 10.39 -3.76 -5.89
C LYS A 19 10.63 -2.28 -5.61
N SER A 20 9.57 -1.52 -5.32
CA SER A 20 9.70 -0.07 -5.18
C SER A 20 8.69 0.51 -4.21
N ARG A 21 9.02 1.70 -3.69
CA ARG A 21 8.08 2.54 -2.93
C ARG A 21 6.75 2.75 -3.66
N LYS A 22 6.77 2.94 -4.98
CA LYS A 22 5.55 3.14 -5.77
C LYS A 22 4.64 1.92 -5.71
N HIS A 23 5.19 0.71 -5.80
CA HIS A 23 4.40 -0.52 -5.68
C HIS A 23 3.82 -0.67 -4.28
N TYR A 24 4.61 -0.38 -3.24
CA TYR A 24 4.10 -0.44 -1.87
C TYR A 24 2.97 0.56 -1.64
N ASN A 25 3.21 1.84 -1.96
CA ASN A 25 2.26 2.91 -1.74
C ASN A 25 0.99 2.76 -2.57
N SER A 26 1.03 2.13 -3.76
CA SER A 26 -0.20 1.89 -4.54
C SER A 26 -1.19 0.96 -3.83
N PHE A 27 -0.75 0.23 -2.81
CA PHE A 27 -1.61 -0.64 -2.02
C PHE A 27 -1.75 -0.17 -0.56
N SER A 28 -0.93 0.78 -0.09
CA SER A 28 -0.82 1.16 1.35
C SER A 28 -1.19 2.61 1.64
N THR A 29 -1.84 3.27 0.69
CA THR A 29 -2.28 4.67 0.78
C THR A 29 -3.71 4.77 0.23
N PRO A 30 -4.40 5.92 0.34
CA PRO A 30 -5.73 6.12 -0.27
C PRO A 30 -5.78 5.92 -1.79
N PHE A 31 -4.64 5.76 -2.46
CA PHE A 31 -4.58 5.27 -3.84
C PHE A 31 -5.26 3.90 -4.01
N PHE A 32 -5.21 3.05 -2.98
CA PHE A 32 -5.87 1.76 -2.96
C PHE A 32 -7.27 1.90 -2.38
N VAL A 33 -8.29 1.92 -3.25
CA VAL A 33 -9.68 2.07 -2.83
C VAL A 33 -10.23 0.71 -2.38
N PRO A 34 -10.68 0.57 -1.12
CA PRO A 34 -11.39 -0.62 -0.67
C PRO A 34 -12.66 -0.85 -1.48
N LEU A 35 -12.96 -2.12 -1.79
CA LEU A 35 -14.16 -2.46 -2.56
C LEU A 35 -15.46 -1.99 -1.87
N ALA A 36 -15.48 -2.03 -0.53
CA ALA A 36 -16.61 -1.61 0.28
C ALA A 36 -16.86 -0.08 0.27
N ASP A 37 -15.89 0.71 -0.17
CA ASP A 37 -16.02 2.18 -0.24
C ASP A 37 -16.69 2.63 -1.55
N LEU A 38 -16.95 1.71 -2.49
CA LEU A 38 -17.58 2.04 -3.76
C LEU A 38 -19.12 2.07 -3.64
N PRO A 39 -19.79 3.02 -4.33
CA PRO A 39 -19.23 4.10 -5.14
C PRO A 39 -18.70 5.26 -4.27
N LEU A 40 -17.58 5.85 -4.69
CA LEU A 40 -17.02 7.03 -4.02
C LEU A 40 -17.97 8.24 -4.13
N ALA A 41 -17.96 9.14 -3.15
CA ALA A 41 -18.65 10.43 -3.25
C ALA A 41 -18.06 11.29 -4.40
N ALA A 42 -18.82 12.24 -4.92
CA ALA A 42 -18.41 13.04 -6.10
C ALA A 42 -17.17 13.91 -5.83
N ASP A 43 -17.02 14.37 -4.60
CA ASP A 43 -15.95 15.21 -4.07
C ASP A 43 -14.79 14.40 -3.45
N ASP A 44 -14.85 13.06 -3.48
CA ASP A 44 -13.80 12.20 -2.93
C ASP A 44 -12.47 12.39 -3.71
N GLU A 45 -11.43 12.78 -2.98
CA GLU A 45 -10.08 13.01 -3.51
C GLU A 45 -9.51 11.80 -4.28
N ARG A 46 -9.94 10.57 -3.94
CA ARG A 46 -9.51 9.32 -4.58
C ARG A 46 -10.00 9.17 -6.01
N ARG A 47 -10.98 9.99 -6.43
CA ARG A 47 -11.35 10.12 -7.85
C ARG A 47 -10.26 10.80 -8.69
N TRP A 48 -9.32 11.53 -8.06
CA TRP A 48 -8.24 12.27 -8.72
C TRP A 48 -6.84 11.88 -8.20
N PRO A 49 -6.44 10.59 -8.30
CA PRO A 49 -5.26 10.06 -7.61
C PRO A 49 -3.92 10.71 -8.03
N GLY A 50 -3.88 11.38 -9.19
CA GLY A 50 -2.69 12.10 -9.65
C GLY A 50 -2.38 13.40 -8.89
N LYS A 51 -3.36 13.97 -8.16
CA LYS A 51 -3.20 15.28 -7.49
C LYS A 51 -2.59 15.20 -6.10
N HIS A 52 -2.73 14.06 -5.41
CA HIS A 52 -2.43 13.94 -3.98
C HIS A 52 -1.06 13.30 -3.68
N GLY A 53 -0.29 12.93 -4.70
CA GLY A 53 1.09 12.47 -4.53
C GLY A 53 1.28 11.17 -3.74
N TRP A 54 0.21 10.38 -3.51
CA TRP A 54 0.23 9.19 -2.66
C TRP A 54 1.34 8.17 -3.01
N LEU A 55 1.58 7.94 -4.30
CA LEU A 55 2.63 7.03 -4.75
C LEU A 55 4.06 7.47 -4.39
N LYS A 56 4.24 8.76 -4.05
CA LYS A 56 5.50 9.37 -3.61
C LYS A 56 5.50 9.73 -2.12
N ALA A 57 4.41 9.47 -1.40
CA ALA A 57 4.30 9.75 0.02
C ALA A 57 5.31 8.94 0.85
N GLU A 58 5.50 9.37 2.10
CA GLU A 58 6.27 8.61 3.10
C GLU A 58 5.66 7.23 3.29
N MET A 59 6.50 6.20 3.30
CA MET A 59 6.03 4.83 3.52
C MET A 59 5.77 4.60 5.00
N ARG A 60 4.63 3.98 5.32
CA ARG A 60 4.25 3.57 6.68
C ARG A 60 3.93 2.09 6.67
N CYS A 61 4.39 1.37 7.69
CA CYS A 61 4.06 -0.04 7.84
C CYS A 61 2.55 -0.21 7.98
N TRP A 62 1.98 -1.21 7.30
CA TRP A 62 0.55 -1.51 7.34
C TRP A 62 0.10 -2.02 8.72
N ARG A 63 1.00 -2.65 9.48
CA ARG A 63 0.70 -3.29 10.77
C ARG A 63 0.98 -2.35 11.94
N CYS A 64 2.20 -1.85 12.07
CA CYS A 64 2.58 -1.01 13.22
C CYS A 64 2.52 0.50 12.96
N GLY A 65 2.26 0.95 11.72
CA GLY A 65 2.19 2.37 11.37
C GLY A 65 3.53 3.12 11.36
N LYS A 66 4.64 2.45 11.69
CA LYS A 66 6.00 3.04 11.73
C LYS A 66 6.36 3.64 10.37
N LYS A 67 6.87 4.88 10.39
CA LYS A 67 7.44 5.53 9.21
C LYS A 67 8.77 4.89 8.84
N MET A 68 9.01 4.71 7.55
CA MET A 68 10.30 4.27 7.03
C MET A 68 11.04 5.44 6.40
N GLU A 69 11.90 6.06 7.19
CA GLU A 69 12.75 7.19 6.78
C GLU A 69 13.94 6.73 5.93
N ASP A 70 14.39 5.49 6.13
CA ASP A 70 15.60 4.92 5.53
C ASP A 70 15.41 4.21 4.18
N GLY A 71 14.32 4.52 3.47
CA GLY A 71 14.07 4.05 2.12
C GLY A 71 13.57 2.59 1.97
N TRP A 72 13.46 2.14 0.71
CA TRP A 72 12.76 0.90 0.34
C TRP A 72 13.37 -0.38 0.93
N ARG A 73 14.71 -0.47 1.01
CA ARG A 73 15.40 -1.68 1.48
C ARG A 73 15.08 -2.02 2.93
N LYS A 74 15.06 -1.02 3.82
CA LYS A 74 14.68 -1.22 5.22
C LYS A 74 13.19 -1.54 5.35
N MET A 75 12.34 -0.91 4.55
CA MET A 75 10.91 -1.27 4.51
C MET A 75 10.71 -2.74 4.14
N LYS A 76 11.41 -3.27 3.13
CA LYS A 76 11.28 -4.69 2.75
C LYS A 76 11.65 -5.62 3.92
N GLY A 77 12.79 -5.40 4.56
CA GLY A 77 13.20 -6.22 5.72
C GLY A 77 12.21 -6.13 6.89
N HIS A 78 11.69 -4.93 7.17
CA HIS A 78 10.67 -4.77 8.20
C HIS A 78 9.36 -5.51 7.88
N LEU A 79 8.92 -5.54 6.62
CA LEU A 79 7.71 -6.29 6.22
C LEU A 79 7.91 -7.79 6.40
N GLU A 80 9.12 -8.31 6.15
CA GLU A 80 9.46 -9.72 6.40
C GLU A 80 9.38 -10.04 7.91
N GLU A 81 9.93 -9.18 8.77
CA GLU A 81 9.79 -9.31 10.24
C GLU A 81 8.32 -9.30 10.68
N GLU A 82 7.54 -8.31 10.23
CA GLU A 82 6.12 -8.18 10.56
C GLU A 82 5.31 -9.39 10.07
N PHE A 83 5.67 -9.97 8.93
CA PHE A 83 5.03 -11.17 8.39
C PHE A 83 5.33 -12.41 9.23
N GLU A 84 6.58 -12.61 9.66
CA GLU A 84 6.93 -13.70 10.58
C GLU A 84 6.19 -13.57 11.92
N GLU A 85 6.06 -12.34 12.44
CA GLU A 85 5.29 -12.08 13.66
C GLU A 85 3.78 -12.23 13.45
N TRP A 86 3.25 -11.94 12.26
CA TRP A 86 1.83 -12.09 11.97
C TRP A 86 1.41 -13.56 11.85
N LYS A 87 2.25 -14.43 11.26
CA LYS A 87 1.97 -15.87 11.14
C LYS A 87 1.80 -16.61 12.48
N LYS A 88 2.29 -16.03 13.57
CA LYS A 88 2.22 -16.62 14.92
C LYS A 88 0.90 -16.34 15.64
N VAL A 89 0.10 -15.41 15.12
CA VAL A 89 -1.19 -14.97 15.68
C VAL A 89 -2.32 -15.65 14.93
#